data_AF-A0A6N7AUC5-F1
#
_entry.id   AF-A0A6N7AUC5-F1
#
_cell.length_a   1.000
_cell.length_b   1.000
_cell.length_c   1.000
_cell.angle_alpha   90.00
_cell.angle_beta   90.00
_cell.angle_gamma   90.00
#
_symmetry.space_group_name_H-M   'P 1'
#
loop_
_entity.id
_entity.type
_entity.pdbx_description
1 polymer ?
#
loop_
_entity_poly.entity_id
_entity_poly.type
_entity_poly.pdbx_seq_one_letter_code
_entity_poly.pdbx_strand_id
1 'polypeptide(L)'
;MRQRDINKIQAIIFLRRLIAYLLVICLLLLIPSLSFASDGNYIYDDTGRLIKTISETGEVATYNYDGVGNLISITTHTISQNPPALNSINPDIVFLNSTIDVTITGANLFTTQSITSDNAGISISNISATDSTITASLTISWGAPLGQANINVTTFYGSASIPIIVYKLILEPGAAYLLTGETVTISAGITPSASRDLNLAIINETPDVIEASQSIIIPSGGNGTFTVRALSQGTGIVAVGGVIGTVFVTPPLSGDVATSGAPVSVYMESSTVDAATISAPVSAYMELALSVDAVESGPPVSVYKEEPLSMDAVESGPPVSVYKEEPLSMDATTISAPVSAEISPQ
;
A
#
# COMPACT_ATOMS: atom_id res chain seq x y z
N MET A 1 26.32 -14.75 -99.45
CA MET A 1 27.03 -14.79 -98.14
C MET A 1 27.18 -16.25 -97.75
N ARG A 2 28.39 -16.77 -97.45
CA ARG A 2 28.57 -18.22 -97.18
C ARG A 2 27.97 -18.55 -95.81
N GLN A 3 27.34 -19.72 -95.66
CA GLN A 3 26.75 -20.20 -94.39
C GLN A 3 27.73 -20.11 -93.19
N ARG A 4 29.03 -20.26 -93.46
CA ARG A 4 30.12 -20.10 -92.49
C ARG A 4 30.20 -18.67 -91.90
N ASP A 5 29.91 -17.64 -92.69
CA ASP A 5 29.96 -16.25 -92.25
C ASP A 5 28.73 -15.90 -91.39
N ILE A 6 27.57 -16.48 -91.72
CA ILE A 6 26.34 -16.34 -90.93
C ILE A 6 26.51 -16.99 -89.56
N ASN A 7 27.07 -18.21 -89.50
CA ASN A 7 27.32 -18.91 -88.23
C ASN A 7 28.33 -18.16 -87.34
N LYS A 8 29.35 -17.53 -87.94
CA LYS A 8 30.32 -16.69 -87.20
C LYS A 8 29.64 -15.45 -86.61
N ILE A 9 28.77 -14.78 -87.37
CA ILE A 9 28.04 -13.60 -86.88
C ILE A 9 27.08 -13.99 -85.74
N GLN A 10 26.36 -15.11 -85.87
CA GLN A 10 25.48 -15.61 -84.81
C GLN A 10 26.25 -15.99 -83.54
N ALA A 11 27.42 -16.62 -83.67
CA ALA A 11 28.28 -16.94 -82.54
C ALA A 11 28.80 -15.68 -81.81
N ILE A 12 29.15 -14.62 -82.56
CA ILE A 12 29.60 -13.35 -81.99
C ILE A 12 28.45 -12.64 -81.25
N ILE A 13 27.23 -12.64 -81.80
CA ILE A 13 26.05 -12.06 -81.16
C ILE A 13 25.70 -12.83 -79.87
N PHE A 14 25.75 -14.17 -79.91
CA PHE A 14 25.50 -15.02 -78.75
C PHE A 14 26.54 -14.80 -77.65
N LEU A 15 27.84 -14.77 -78.00
CA LEU A 15 28.92 -14.53 -77.05
C LEU A 15 28.85 -13.14 -76.42
N ARG A 16 28.46 -12.12 -77.19
CA ARG A 16 28.28 -10.75 -76.68
C ARG A 16 27.10 -10.63 -75.71
N ARG A 17 26.00 -11.34 -75.97
CA ARG A 17 24.87 -11.44 -75.04
C ARG A 17 25.27 -12.20 -73.77
N LEU A 18 25.98 -13.31 -73.89
CA LEU A 18 26.48 -14.09 -72.77
C LEU A 18 27.39 -13.26 -71.85
N ILE A 19 28.34 -12.52 -72.42
CA ILE A 19 29.24 -11.62 -71.66
C ILE A 19 28.45 -10.50 -70.99
N ALA A 20 27.45 -9.92 -71.66
CA ALA A 20 26.60 -8.90 -71.06
C ALA A 20 25.80 -9.44 -69.87
N TYR A 21 25.21 -10.64 -69.99
CA TYR A 21 24.50 -11.29 -68.87
C TYR A 21 25.44 -11.61 -67.71
N LEU A 22 26.66 -12.09 -68.00
CA LEU A 22 27.64 -12.44 -66.99
C LEU A 22 28.19 -11.20 -66.27
N LEU A 23 28.34 -10.07 -66.98
CA LEU A 23 28.66 -8.77 -66.39
C LEU A 23 27.52 -8.24 -65.50
N VAL A 24 26.26 -8.39 -65.92
CA VAL A 24 25.10 -7.99 -65.11
C VAL A 24 24.99 -8.83 -63.84
N ILE A 25 25.21 -10.15 -63.94
CA ILE A 25 25.22 -11.05 -62.77
C ILE A 25 26.40 -10.72 -61.84
N CYS A 26 27.58 -10.47 -62.39
CA CYS A 26 28.74 -10.05 -61.59
C CYS A 26 28.47 -8.72 -60.87
N LEU A 27 27.86 -7.75 -61.56
CA LEU A 27 27.46 -6.47 -60.96
C LEU A 27 26.39 -6.65 -59.86
N LEU A 28 25.47 -7.61 -60.01
CA LEU A 28 24.47 -7.99 -59.01
C LEU A 28 25.07 -8.77 -57.81
N LEU A 29 26.24 -9.37 -57.98
CA LEU A 29 26.97 -10.06 -56.91
C LEU A 29 27.99 -9.14 -56.19
N LEU A 30 28.28 -7.97 -56.76
CA LEU A 30 29.18 -6.94 -56.21
C LEU A 30 28.43 -5.84 -55.44
N ILE A 31 27.11 -5.94 -55.31
CA ILE A 31 26.36 -5.01 -54.46
C ILE A 31 26.73 -5.34 -53.01
N PRO A 32 27.34 -4.42 -52.23
CA PRO A 32 27.52 -4.65 -50.80
C PRO A 32 26.15 -4.90 -50.18
N SER A 33 26.04 -5.92 -49.33
CA SER A 33 24.82 -6.15 -48.56
C SER A 33 24.52 -4.88 -47.77
N LEU A 34 23.44 -4.17 -48.12
CA LEU A 34 22.96 -3.08 -47.29
C LEU A 34 22.52 -3.70 -45.96
N SER A 35 23.32 -3.50 -44.92
CA SER A 35 22.83 -3.66 -43.56
C SER A 35 21.80 -2.55 -43.35
N PHE A 36 20.52 -2.92 -43.30
CA PHE A 36 19.50 -2.00 -42.78
C PHE A 36 19.86 -1.69 -41.32
N ALA A 37 19.74 -0.43 -40.91
CA ALA A 37 19.81 -0.08 -39.50
C ALA A 37 18.77 -0.95 -38.78
N SER A 38 19.17 -1.74 -37.78
CA SER A 38 18.20 -2.48 -36.98
C SER A 38 17.31 -1.47 -36.28
N ASP A 39 16.00 -1.65 -36.29
CA ASP A 39 15.05 -0.81 -35.55
C ASP A 39 15.23 -1.11 -34.06
N GLY A 40 16.27 -0.53 -33.47
CA GLY A 40 16.66 -0.72 -32.08
C GLY A 40 15.94 0.28 -31.19
N ASN A 41 15.58 -0.13 -29.97
CA ASN A 41 15.09 0.79 -28.96
C ASN A 41 16.27 1.50 -28.29
N TYR A 42 16.14 2.82 -28.11
CA TYR A 42 17.16 3.68 -27.50
C TYR A 42 16.58 4.34 -26.24
N ILE A 43 17.23 4.14 -25.11
CA ILE A 43 16.84 4.75 -23.82
C ILE A 43 17.91 5.76 -23.43
N TYR A 44 17.45 6.95 -23.07
CA TYR A 44 18.28 8.10 -22.72
C TYR A 44 18.12 8.45 -21.24
N ASP A 45 19.14 9.07 -20.66
CA ASP A 45 19.03 9.72 -19.34
C ASP A 45 18.38 11.12 -19.44
N ASP A 46 18.14 11.75 -18.30
CA ASP A 46 17.52 13.08 -18.18
C ASP A 46 18.32 14.19 -18.90
N THR A 47 19.60 13.95 -19.18
CA THR A 47 20.47 14.88 -19.93
C THR A 47 20.51 14.61 -21.42
N GLY A 48 19.74 13.61 -21.90
CA GLY A 48 19.65 13.23 -23.30
C GLY A 48 20.79 12.34 -23.79
N ARG A 49 21.59 11.76 -22.91
CA ARG A 49 22.67 10.82 -23.30
C ARG A 49 22.12 9.41 -23.42
N LEU A 50 22.57 8.67 -24.43
CA LEU A 50 22.17 7.29 -24.66
C LEU A 50 22.75 6.38 -23.57
N ILE A 51 21.89 5.77 -22.76
CA ILE A 51 22.29 4.86 -21.67
C ILE A 51 22.01 3.39 -21.97
N LYS A 52 21.09 3.08 -22.91
CA LYS A 52 20.81 1.70 -23.30
C LYS A 52 20.34 1.59 -24.76
N THR A 53 20.83 0.58 -25.47
CA THR A 53 20.30 0.15 -26.77
C THR A 53 19.81 -1.27 -26.67
N ILE A 54 18.70 -1.58 -27.34
CA ILE A 54 18.16 -2.93 -27.45
C ILE A 54 17.86 -3.19 -28.91
N SER A 55 18.60 -4.09 -29.54
CA SER A 55 18.36 -4.47 -30.93
C SER A 55 17.07 -5.29 -31.06
N GLU A 56 16.53 -5.35 -32.28
CA GLU A 56 15.44 -6.29 -32.60
C GLU A 56 15.81 -7.73 -32.25
N THR A 57 17.10 -8.09 -32.33
CA THR A 57 17.60 -9.44 -32.03
C THR A 57 17.75 -9.73 -30.53
N GLY A 58 17.42 -8.78 -29.65
CA GLY A 58 17.55 -8.93 -28.20
C GLY A 58 18.98 -8.71 -27.69
N GLU A 59 19.85 -8.10 -28.48
CA GLU A 59 21.17 -7.68 -28.04
C GLU A 59 21.04 -6.33 -27.32
N VAL A 60 21.45 -6.30 -26.06
CA VAL A 60 21.42 -5.12 -25.22
C VAL A 60 22.83 -4.59 -25.05
N ALA A 61 23.02 -3.29 -25.26
CA ALA A 61 24.23 -2.58 -24.80
C ALA A 61 23.84 -1.50 -23.78
N THR A 62 24.50 -1.51 -22.62
CA THR A 62 24.33 -0.49 -21.57
C THR A 62 25.58 0.37 -21.52
N TYR A 63 25.41 1.68 -21.61
CA TYR A 63 26.48 2.68 -21.67
C TYR A 63 26.59 3.37 -20.31
N ASN A 64 27.72 3.19 -19.64
CA ASN A 64 27.98 3.78 -18.34
C ASN A 64 28.88 5.01 -18.50
N TYR A 65 28.48 6.14 -17.93
CA TYR A 65 29.23 7.39 -17.97
C TYR A 65 29.72 7.80 -16.58
N ASP A 66 30.79 8.59 -16.51
CA ASP A 66 31.17 9.31 -15.30
C ASP A 66 30.26 10.53 -15.04
N GLY A 67 30.43 11.18 -13.88
CA GLY A 67 29.65 12.36 -13.50
C GLY A 67 29.89 13.61 -14.36
N VAL A 68 30.91 13.60 -15.23
CA VAL A 68 31.23 14.69 -16.17
C VAL A 68 30.74 14.36 -17.59
N GLY A 69 30.34 13.12 -17.85
CA GLY A 69 29.77 12.63 -19.10
C GLY A 69 30.73 11.89 -20.03
N ASN A 70 31.88 11.46 -19.55
CA ASN A 70 32.75 10.56 -20.31
C ASN A 70 32.25 9.12 -20.20
N LEU A 71 32.23 8.39 -21.31
CA LEU A 71 31.88 6.96 -21.32
C LEU A 71 32.99 6.16 -20.63
N ILE A 72 32.64 5.45 -19.54
CA ILE A 72 33.58 4.64 -18.76
C ILE A 72 33.52 3.14 -19.10
N SER A 73 32.37 2.62 -19.53
CA SER A 73 32.24 1.23 -19.98
C SER A 73 30.97 1.00 -20.81
N ILE A 74 31.01 -0.05 -21.63
CA ILE A 74 29.84 -0.61 -22.31
C ILE A 74 29.69 -2.07 -21.87
N THR A 75 28.51 -2.44 -21.38
CA THR A 75 28.19 -3.81 -21.01
C THR A 75 27.16 -4.37 -21.99
N THR A 76 27.48 -5.50 -22.62
CA THR A 76 26.59 -6.18 -23.57
C THR A 76 26.04 -7.48 -23.00
N HIS A 77 24.76 -7.76 -23.24
CA HIS A 77 24.15 -9.05 -22.93
C HIS A 77 22.97 -9.32 -23.87
N THR A 78 22.59 -10.58 -24.01
CA THR A 78 21.44 -10.99 -24.82
C THR A 78 20.25 -11.30 -23.92
N ILE A 79 19.09 -10.78 -24.29
CA ILE A 79 17.81 -11.06 -23.65
C ILE A 79 16.95 -11.94 -24.56
N SER A 80 16.00 -12.66 -23.95
CA SER A 80 15.00 -13.43 -24.66
C SER A 80 13.89 -12.49 -25.17
N GLN A 81 13.48 -12.68 -26.43
CA GLN A 81 12.45 -11.86 -27.11
C GLN A 81 11.04 -12.42 -26.90
N ASN A 82 10.76 -12.89 -25.70
CA ASN A 82 9.46 -13.45 -25.35
C ASN A 82 8.65 -12.41 -24.55
N PRO A 83 7.31 -12.48 -24.57
CA PRO A 83 6.48 -11.72 -23.65
C PRO A 83 6.92 -11.95 -22.19
N PRO A 84 6.68 -10.97 -21.30
CA PRO A 84 7.02 -11.14 -19.89
C PRO A 84 6.25 -12.32 -19.30
N ALA A 85 6.93 -13.14 -18.51
CA ALA A 85 6.29 -14.19 -17.72
C ALA A 85 6.34 -13.79 -16.26
N LEU A 86 5.19 -13.65 -15.61
CA LEU A 86 5.07 -13.31 -14.19
C LEU A 86 4.72 -14.58 -13.43
N ASN A 87 5.62 -15.04 -12.57
CA ASN A 87 5.49 -16.30 -11.85
C ASN A 87 4.89 -16.11 -10.46
N SER A 88 5.35 -15.09 -9.74
CA SER A 88 4.82 -14.76 -8.41
C SER A 88 5.01 -13.28 -8.10
N ILE A 89 4.19 -12.79 -7.17
CA ILE A 89 4.33 -11.49 -6.53
C ILE A 89 4.30 -11.72 -5.03
N ASN A 90 5.22 -11.08 -4.31
CA ASN A 90 5.27 -11.16 -2.86
C ASN A 90 5.51 -9.76 -2.26
N PRO A 91 4.66 -9.30 -1.34
CA PRO A 91 3.39 -9.91 -0.94
C PRO A 91 2.33 -9.90 -2.05
N ASP A 92 1.44 -10.90 -2.06
CA ASP A 92 0.30 -11.02 -3.01
C ASP A 92 -1.01 -10.43 -2.45
N ILE A 93 -0.96 -9.86 -1.25
CA ILE A 93 -2.06 -9.18 -0.58
C ILE A 93 -1.59 -7.80 -0.10
N VAL A 94 -2.50 -6.83 -0.10
CA VAL A 94 -2.25 -5.46 0.35
C VAL A 94 -3.44 -4.92 1.13
N PHE A 95 -3.20 -3.95 2.01
CA PHE A 95 -4.23 -3.31 2.82
C PHE A 95 -4.47 -1.85 2.40
N LEU A 96 -5.69 -1.35 2.60
CA LEU A 96 -6.00 0.07 2.39
C LEU A 96 -5.11 0.99 3.23
N ASN A 97 -4.82 2.17 2.70
CA ASN A 97 -4.02 3.20 3.37
C ASN A 97 -2.63 2.70 3.81
N SER A 98 -2.00 1.90 2.97
CA SER A 98 -0.66 1.35 3.23
C SER A 98 0.29 1.64 2.08
N THR A 99 1.59 1.65 2.40
CA THR A 99 2.66 1.62 1.39
C THR A 99 3.51 0.40 1.66
N ILE A 100 3.73 -0.41 0.62
CA ILE A 100 4.39 -1.71 0.74
C ILE A 100 5.29 -1.99 -0.45
N ASP A 101 6.48 -2.47 -0.16
CA ASP A 101 7.41 -2.93 -1.19
C ASP A 101 7.02 -4.34 -1.64
N VAL A 102 6.96 -4.54 -2.95
CA VAL A 102 6.66 -5.83 -3.56
C VAL A 102 7.80 -6.29 -4.45
N THR A 103 7.95 -7.60 -4.52
CA THR A 103 8.86 -8.28 -5.44
C THR A 103 8.05 -9.18 -6.37
N ILE A 104 8.16 -8.95 -7.67
CA ILE A 104 7.61 -9.81 -8.71
C ILE A 104 8.77 -10.66 -9.25
N THR A 105 8.60 -11.98 -9.30
CA THR A 105 9.57 -12.88 -9.91
C THR A 105 9.01 -13.45 -11.22
N GLY A 106 9.89 -13.68 -12.18
CA GLY A 106 9.48 -14.05 -13.51
C GLY A 106 10.63 -14.27 -14.50
N ALA A 107 10.33 -14.07 -15.78
CA ALA A 107 11.30 -14.11 -16.88
C ALA A 107 10.97 -13.06 -17.95
N ASN A 108 11.98 -12.67 -18.73
CA ASN A 108 11.91 -11.66 -19.79
C ASN A 108 11.46 -10.28 -19.26
N LEU A 109 11.88 -9.92 -18.04
CA LEU A 109 11.46 -8.69 -17.37
C LEU A 109 12.44 -7.52 -17.56
N PHE A 110 13.60 -7.76 -18.19
CA PHE A 110 14.66 -6.76 -18.28
C PHE A 110 14.24 -5.49 -19.04
N THR A 111 13.25 -5.62 -19.94
CA THR A 111 12.76 -4.57 -20.81
C THR A 111 11.43 -3.97 -20.36
N THR A 112 11.12 -4.05 -19.07
CA THR A 112 9.95 -3.38 -18.49
C THR A 112 9.94 -1.88 -18.84
N GLN A 113 8.89 -1.46 -19.52
CA GLN A 113 8.63 -0.07 -19.91
C GLN A 113 7.70 0.60 -18.92
N SER A 114 6.68 -0.11 -18.47
CA SER A 114 5.70 0.39 -17.53
C SER A 114 5.15 -0.72 -16.65
N ILE A 115 4.73 -0.32 -15.46
CA ILE A 115 3.97 -1.16 -14.54
C ILE A 115 2.77 -0.35 -14.10
N THR A 116 1.58 -0.91 -14.30
CA THR A 116 0.31 -0.25 -13.97
C THR A 116 -0.59 -1.20 -13.20
N SER A 117 -1.65 -0.66 -12.62
CA SER A 117 -2.71 -1.41 -11.95
C SER A 117 -4.04 -1.10 -12.62
N ASP A 118 -4.92 -2.09 -12.74
CA ASP A 118 -6.32 -1.87 -13.13
C ASP A 118 -7.17 -1.27 -11.99
N ASN A 119 -6.67 -1.36 -10.75
CA ASN A 119 -7.24 -0.72 -9.59
C ASN A 119 -6.71 0.71 -9.46
N ALA A 120 -7.59 1.68 -9.69
CA ALA A 120 -7.27 3.12 -9.68
C ALA A 120 -6.76 3.65 -8.33
N GLY A 121 -6.98 2.92 -7.23
CA GLY A 121 -6.49 3.31 -5.91
C GLY A 121 -5.08 2.85 -5.59
N ILE A 122 -4.41 2.15 -6.53
CA ILE A 122 -3.04 1.65 -6.38
C ILE A 122 -2.10 2.47 -7.26
N SER A 123 -1.13 3.12 -6.63
CA SER A 123 -0.03 3.82 -7.31
C SER A 123 1.26 3.01 -7.17
N ILE A 124 2.08 2.96 -8.22
CA ILE A 124 3.33 2.18 -8.25
C ILE A 124 4.50 3.14 -8.48
N SER A 125 5.55 3.00 -7.67
CA SER A 125 6.75 3.84 -7.72
C SER A 125 8.01 3.02 -7.43
N ASN A 126 9.19 3.64 -7.51
CA ASN A 126 10.48 3.01 -7.19
C ASN A 126 10.73 1.69 -7.95
N ILE A 127 10.38 1.66 -9.24
CA ILE A 127 10.47 0.48 -10.08
C ILE A 127 11.94 0.20 -10.42
N SER A 128 12.39 -1.02 -10.15
CA SER A 128 13.66 -1.56 -10.62
C SER A 128 13.47 -2.96 -11.15
N ALA A 129 13.96 -3.23 -12.37
CA ALA A 129 13.76 -4.48 -13.08
C ALA A 129 15.11 -5.11 -13.49
N THR A 130 15.21 -6.42 -13.27
CA THR A 130 16.20 -7.32 -13.86
C THR A 130 15.49 -8.24 -14.86
N ASP A 131 16.19 -9.20 -15.47
CA ASP A 131 15.53 -10.16 -16.36
C ASP A 131 14.54 -11.10 -15.64
N SER A 132 14.76 -11.35 -14.35
CA SER A 132 13.99 -12.32 -13.56
C SER A 132 13.24 -11.73 -12.37
N THR A 133 13.49 -10.48 -12.01
CA THR A 133 12.89 -9.85 -10.83
C THR A 133 12.52 -8.39 -11.08
N ILE A 134 11.38 -7.96 -10.57
CA ILE A 134 10.99 -6.56 -10.47
C ILE A 134 10.75 -6.24 -9.00
N THR A 135 11.30 -5.13 -8.53
CA THR A 135 10.98 -4.53 -7.23
C THR A 135 10.26 -3.21 -7.45
N ALA A 136 9.22 -2.93 -6.66
CA ALA A 136 8.46 -1.69 -6.73
C ALA A 136 7.78 -1.40 -5.39
N SER A 137 7.47 -0.12 -5.13
CA SER A 137 6.68 0.32 -3.99
C SER A 137 5.24 0.58 -4.43
N LEU A 138 4.29 -0.09 -3.81
CA LEU A 138 2.86 0.11 -4.02
C LEU A 138 2.31 1.00 -2.90
N THR A 139 1.61 2.06 -3.27
CA THR A 139 0.84 2.92 -2.36
C THR A 139 -0.65 2.72 -2.62
N ILE A 140 -1.38 2.29 -1.59
CA ILE A 140 -2.80 1.97 -1.66
C ILE A 140 -3.57 3.07 -0.94
N SER A 141 -4.38 3.82 -1.67
CA SER A 141 -5.26 4.85 -1.10
C SER A 141 -6.42 4.25 -0.29
N TRP A 142 -7.03 5.04 0.61
CA TRP A 142 -8.22 4.62 1.35
C TRP A 142 -9.39 4.26 0.40
N GLY A 143 -9.58 5.02 -0.69
CA GLY A 143 -10.68 4.82 -1.64
C GLY A 143 -10.49 3.70 -2.65
N ALA A 144 -9.43 2.90 -2.55
CA ALA A 144 -9.17 1.84 -3.52
C ALA A 144 -10.30 0.78 -3.51
N PRO A 145 -10.82 0.37 -4.68
CA PRO A 145 -11.72 -0.77 -4.78
C PRO A 145 -11.14 -2.00 -4.09
N LEU A 146 -11.97 -2.68 -3.29
CA LEU A 146 -11.58 -3.91 -2.58
C LEU A 146 -11.70 -5.14 -3.48
N GLY A 147 -10.89 -6.16 -3.19
CA GLY A 147 -10.89 -7.43 -3.94
C GLY A 147 -9.70 -7.56 -4.88
N GLN A 148 -9.84 -8.42 -5.90
CA GLN A 148 -8.76 -8.71 -6.84
C GLN A 148 -8.44 -7.47 -7.70
N ALA A 149 -7.15 -7.15 -7.79
CA ALA A 149 -6.58 -6.17 -8.71
C ALA A 149 -5.46 -6.85 -9.51
N ASN A 150 -5.27 -6.46 -10.77
CA ASN A 150 -4.19 -6.96 -11.60
C ASN A 150 -3.08 -5.92 -11.75
N ILE A 151 -1.85 -6.34 -11.46
CA ILE A 151 -0.64 -5.59 -11.78
C ILE A 151 -0.22 -5.99 -13.20
N ASN A 152 -0.17 -5.01 -14.09
CA ASN A 152 0.18 -5.19 -15.50
C ASN A 152 1.62 -4.75 -15.72
N VAL A 153 2.44 -5.63 -16.28
CA VAL A 153 3.82 -5.34 -16.67
C VAL A 153 3.88 -5.34 -18.18
N THR A 154 4.28 -4.21 -18.77
CA THR A 154 4.52 -4.08 -20.21
C THR A 154 6.01 -4.03 -20.47
N THR A 155 6.49 -4.90 -21.35
CA THR A 155 7.86 -4.89 -21.86
C THR A 155 7.86 -4.53 -23.35
N PHE A 156 9.02 -4.53 -24.01
CA PHE A 156 9.06 -4.33 -25.47
C PHE A 156 8.40 -5.47 -26.25
N TYR A 157 8.36 -6.67 -25.70
CA TYR A 157 7.91 -7.88 -26.41
C TYR A 157 6.52 -8.36 -26.00
N GLY A 158 5.79 -7.57 -25.20
CA GLY A 158 4.41 -7.88 -24.84
C GLY A 158 4.00 -7.33 -23.48
N SER A 159 2.91 -7.88 -22.95
CA SER A 159 2.43 -7.56 -21.60
C SER A 159 1.93 -8.81 -20.90
N ALA A 160 2.02 -8.82 -19.58
CA ALA A 160 1.46 -9.85 -18.73
C ALA A 160 0.89 -9.22 -17.46
N SER A 161 -0.04 -9.93 -16.84
CA SER A 161 -0.75 -9.48 -15.65
C SER A 161 -0.64 -10.50 -14.55
N ILE A 162 -0.49 -10.04 -13.31
CA ILE A 162 -0.46 -10.89 -12.11
C ILE A 162 -1.44 -10.32 -11.07
N PRO A 163 -2.31 -11.16 -10.48
CA PRO A 163 -3.28 -10.68 -9.52
C PRO A 163 -2.66 -10.44 -8.14
N ILE A 164 -3.20 -9.44 -7.45
CA ILE A 164 -3.08 -9.21 -6.00
C ILE A 164 -4.47 -9.00 -5.42
N ILE A 165 -4.60 -9.07 -4.10
CA ILE A 165 -5.87 -8.82 -3.42
C ILE A 165 -5.75 -7.62 -2.48
N VAL A 166 -6.67 -6.67 -2.63
CA VAL A 166 -6.81 -5.50 -1.76
C VAL A 166 -7.84 -5.80 -0.67
N TYR A 167 -7.40 -5.74 0.58
CA TYR A 167 -8.25 -5.90 1.76
C TYR A 167 -8.41 -4.59 2.54
N LYS A 168 -9.56 -4.44 3.18
CA LYS A 168 -9.73 -3.57 4.34
C LYS A 168 -9.52 -4.41 5.59
N LEU A 169 -8.65 -3.96 6.50
CA LEU A 169 -8.44 -4.56 7.81
C LEU A 169 -9.02 -3.62 8.87
N ILE A 170 -9.66 -4.19 9.90
CA ILE A 170 -10.20 -3.46 11.05
C ILE A 170 -9.82 -4.21 12.32
N LEU A 171 -9.40 -3.46 13.33
CA LEU A 171 -9.17 -3.98 14.68
C LEU A 171 -10.36 -3.60 15.57
N GLU A 172 -10.90 -4.58 16.30
CA GLU A 172 -12.01 -4.41 17.22
C GLU A 172 -11.71 -5.06 18.59
N PRO A 173 -11.71 -4.30 19.69
CA PRO A 173 -11.85 -2.84 19.72
C PRO A 173 -10.62 -2.15 19.11
N GLY A 174 -10.83 -1.02 18.40
CA GLY A 174 -9.73 -0.20 17.88
C GLY A 174 -8.99 0.57 18.97
N ALA A 175 -9.68 0.83 20.09
CA ALA A 175 -9.12 1.39 21.31
C ALA A 175 -9.58 0.58 22.52
N ALA A 176 -8.65 0.18 23.39
CA ALA A 176 -8.94 -0.52 24.64
C ALA A 176 -8.45 0.29 25.84
N TYR A 177 -9.10 0.10 26.99
CA TYR A 177 -8.74 0.73 28.26
C TYR A 177 -8.50 -0.39 29.27
N LEU A 178 -7.33 -0.40 29.89
CA LEU A 178 -6.90 -1.46 30.79
C LEU A 178 -6.25 -0.89 32.05
N LEU A 179 -6.48 -1.56 33.18
CA LEU A 179 -5.64 -1.39 34.35
C LEU A 179 -4.34 -2.18 34.17
N THR A 180 -3.29 -1.73 34.83
CA THR A 180 -1.99 -2.43 34.81
C THR A 180 -2.17 -3.88 35.28
N GLY A 181 -1.73 -4.83 34.46
CA GLY A 181 -1.86 -6.27 34.71
C GLY A 181 -3.04 -6.95 33.99
N GLU A 182 -4.02 -6.18 33.48
CA GLU A 182 -5.17 -6.72 32.74
C GLU A 182 -4.82 -7.10 31.31
N THR A 183 -5.74 -7.86 30.69
CA THR A 183 -5.62 -8.32 29.31
C THR A 183 -6.88 -8.01 28.52
N VAL A 184 -6.73 -7.64 27.25
CA VAL A 184 -7.82 -7.52 26.27
C VAL A 184 -7.59 -8.46 25.10
N THR A 185 -8.67 -9.01 24.54
CA THR A 185 -8.63 -9.71 23.27
C THR A 185 -9.04 -8.75 22.17
N ILE A 186 -8.18 -8.56 21.18
CA ILE A 186 -8.44 -7.76 19.98
C ILE A 186 -8.73 -8.71 18.82
N SER A 187 -9.81 -8.43 18.10
CA SER A 187 -10.22 -9.10 16.87
C SER A 187 -9.71 -8.34 15.66
N ALA A 188 -9.09 -9.03 14.72
CA ALA A 188 -8.68 -8.49 13.43
C ALA A 188 -9.59 -9.07 12.33
N GLY A 189 -10.43 -8.23 11.77
CA GLY A 189 -11.36 -8.57 10.69
C GLY A 189 -10.87 -8.03 9.34
N ILE A 190 -11.02 -8.82 8.28
CA ILE A 190 -10.72 -8.41 6.91
C ILE A 190 -11.97 -8.38 6.04
N THR A 191 -11.99 -7.50 5.05
CA THR A 191 -13.04 -7.43 4.02
C THR A 191 -12.41 -7.16 2.66
N PRO A 192 -12.73 -7.93 1.60
CA PRO A 192 -13.57 -9.15 1.61
C PRO A 192 -12.94 -10.31 2.39
N SER A 193 -13.67 -11.40 2.58
CA SER A 193 -13.13 -12.63 3.19
C SER A 193 -12.00 -13.21 2.35
N ALA A 194 -10.93 -13.69 3.00
CA ALA A 194 -9.82 -14.33 2.30
C ALA A 194 -10.19 -15.75 1.84
N SER A 195 -9.59 -16.19 0.73
CA SER A 195 -9.73 -17.57 0.24
C SER A 195 -8.83 -18.58 0.96
N ARG A 196 -7.91 -18.09 1.80
CA ARG A 196 -6.94 -18.87 2.58
C ARG A 196 -6.65 -18.16 3.90
N ASP A 197 -6.05 -18.88 4.84
CA ASP A 197 -5.61 -18.29 6.10
C ASP A 197 -4.48 -17.27 5.84
N LEU A 198 -4.56 -16.12 6.49
CA LEU A 198 -3.55 -15.07 6.43
C LEU A 198 -2.77 -15.03 7.73
N ASN A 199 -1.44 -15.18 7.65
CA ASN A 199 -0.55 -14.99 8.79
C ASN A 199 0.06 -13.59 8.71
N LEU A 200 -0.37 -12.70 9.61
CA LEU A 200 0.09 -11.32 9.65
C LEU A 200 0.98 -11.09 10.87
N ALA A 201 2.06 -10.33 10.69
CA ALA A 201 2.87 -9.86 11.81
C ALA A 201 2.08 -8.83 12.62
N ILE A 202 2.24 -8.92 13.95
CA ILE A 202 1.80 -7.89 14.88
C ILE A 202 3.05 -7.14 15.32
N ILE A 203 3.04 -5.83 15.14
CA ILE A 203 4.12 -4.95 15.57
C ILE A 203 3.66 -4.29 16.87
N ASN A 204 4.37 -4.52 17.96
CA ASN A 204 4.19 -3.78 19.20
C ASN A 204 5.17 -2.61 19.21
N GLU A 205 4.66 -1.40 19.05
CA GLU A 205 5.49 -0.20 18.99
C GLU A 205 5.87 0.33 20.38
N THR A 206 5.17 -0.11 21.43
CA THR A 206 5.43 0.30 22.82
C THR A 206 5.56 -0.90 23.76
N PRO A 207 6.62 -1.71 23.61
CA PRO A 207 6.84 -2.93 24.39
C PRO A 207 7.05 -2.70 25.89
N ASP A 208 7.39 -1.47 26.30
CA ASP A 208 7.51 -1.11 27.72
C ASP A 208 6.14 -0.95 28.39
N VAL A 209 5.09 -0.62 27.62
CA VAL A 209 3.74 -0.32 28.12
C VAL A 209 2.82 -1.54 28.03
N ILE A 210 2.94 -2.30 26.94
CA ILE A 210 2.09 -3.46 26.65
C ILE A 210 2.90 -4.66 26.16
N GLU A 211 2.37 -5.85 26.38
CA GLU A 211 2.82 -7.11 25.78
C GLU A 211 1.75 -7.59 24.79
N ALA A 212 2.14 -8.02 23.60
CA ALA A 212 1.24 -8.51 22.57
C ALA A 212 1.84 -9.73 21.85
N SER A 213 0.99 -10.55 21.24
CA SER A 213 1.41 -11.63 20.33
C SER A 213 2.29 -11.10 19.19
N GLN A 214 3.18 -11.93 18.64
CA GLN A 214 4.05 -11.56 17.52
C GLN A 214 3.38 -11.68 16.14
N SER A 215 2.35 -12.51 16.04
CA SER A 215 1.60 -12.71 14.81
C SER A 215 0.15 -13.12 15.10
N ILE A 216 -0.69 -12.98 14.08
CA ILE A 216 -2.09 -13.39 14.08
C ILE A 216 -2.39 -14.21 12.83
N ILE A 217 -3.17 -15.26 13.00
CA ILE A 217 -3.76 -16.02 11.90
C ILE A 217 -5.21 -15.56 11.74
N ILE A 218 -5.54 -15.01 10.57
CA ILE A 218 -6.91 -14.69 10.17
C ILE A 218 -7.41 -15.83 9.28
N PRO A 219 -8.40 -16.62 9.70
CA PRO A 219 -8.90 -17.76 8.93
C PRO A 219 -9.56 -17.31 7.61
N SER A 220 -9.66 -18.22 6.64
CA SER A 220 -10.25 -18.02 5.29
C SER A 220 -11.76 -17.65 5.23
N GLY A 221 -12.32 -17.00 6.25
CA GLY A 221 -13.74 -16.66 6.32
C GLY A 221 -14.16 -15.93 7.59
N GLY A 222 -13.22 -15.48 8.42
CA GLY A 222 -13.55 -14.89 9.70
C GLY A 222 -12.51 -13.91 10.19
N ASN A 223 -12.47 -13.76 11.51
CA ASN A 223 -11.58 -12.85 12.18
C ASN A 223 -10.54 -13.67 12.94
N GLY A 224 -9.30 -13.20 12.93
CA GLY A 224 -8.30 -13.69 13.88
C GLY A 224 -8.44 -12.93 15.20
N THR A 225 -8.01 -13.52 16.31
CA THR A 225 -7.91 -12.80 17.58
C THR A 225 -6.51 -12.93 18.17
N PHE A 226 -6.09 -11.91 18.89
CA PHE A 226 -4.86 -11.91 19.67
C PHE A 226 -5.08 -11.19 21.00
N THR A 227 -4.24 -11.49 21.99
CA THR A 227 -4.35 -10.89 23.32
C THR A 227 -3.27 -9.84 23.51
N VAL A 228 -3.63 -8.75 24.16
CA VAL A 228 -2.72 -7.71 24.63
C VAL A 228 -2.82 -7.62 26.14
N ARG A 229 -1.67 -7.53 26.82
CA ARG A 229 -1.56 -7.37 28.26
C ARG A 229 -0.96 -6.03 28.62
N ALA A 230 -1.54 -5.35 29.60
CA ALA A 230 -1.04 -4.10 30.14
C ALA A 230 0.12 -4.35 31.13
N LEU A 231 1.28 -3.72 30.89
CA LEU A 231 2.49 -3.86 31.72
C LEU A 231 2.74 -2.64 32.61
N SER A 232 2.59 -1.42 32.07
CA SER A 232 2.82 -0.18 32.80
C SER A 232 1.89 0.92 32.33
N GLN A 233 1.72 1.97 33.14
CA GLN A 233 0.97 3.17 32.76
C GLN A 233 1.50 3.79 31.45
N GLY A 234 0.60 4.16 30.55
CA GLY A 234 0.95 4.82 29.30
C GLY A 234 0.00 4.51 28.15
N THR A 235 0.45 4.76 26.92
CA THR A 235 -0.27 4.43 25.69
C THR A 235 0.43 3.30 24.95
N GLY A 236 -0.23 2.15 24.91
CA GLY A 236 0.08 0.97 24.11
C GLY A 236 -0.28 1.17 22.64
N ILE A 237 0.61 0.81 21.71
CA ILE A 237 0.35 0.85 20.27
C ILE A 237 0.68 -0.53 19.68
N VAL A 238 -0.32 -1.13 19.04
CA VAL A 238 -0.16 -2.34 18.23
C VAL A 238 -0.53 -2.05 16.78
N ALA A 239 0.26 -2.54 15.84
CA ALA A 239 -0.02 -2.41 14.42
C ALA A 239 -0.09 -3.78 13.75
N VAL A 240 -1.13 -3.99 12.93
CA VAL A 240 -1.34 -5.21 12.13
C VAL A 240 -1.65 -4.78 10.72
N GLY A 241 -0.87 -5.24 9.73
CA GLY A 241 -1.12 -4.88 8.32
C GLY A 241 -1.18 -3.38 8.03
N GLY A 242 -0.53 -2.55 8.86
CA GLY A 242 -0.59 -1.08 8.79
C GLY A 242 -1.76 -0.43 9.54
N VAL A 243 -2.70 -1.20 10.08
CA VAL A 243 -3.81 -0.69 10.92
C VAL A 243 -3.37 -0.65 12.38
N ILE A 244 -3.60 0.50 13.02
CA ILE A 244 -3.19 0.76 14.40
C ILE A 244 -4.34 0.51 15.36
N GLY A 245 -4.06 -0.22 16.44
CA GLY A 245 -4.88 -0.34 17.63
C GLY A 245 -4.19 0.34 18.81
N THR A 246 -4.97 1.03 19.64
CA THR A 246 -4.45 1.79 20.80
C THR A 246 -4.93 1.17 22.10
N VAL A 247 -4.05 1.06 23.10
CA VAL A 247 -4.39 0.56 24.43
C VAL A 247 -3.99 1.59 25.47
N PHE A 248 -4.96 2.17 26.18
CA PHE A 248 -4.69 3.10 27.27
C PHE A 248 -4.55 2.33 28.57
N VAL A 249 -3.38 2.44 29.20
CA VAL A 249 -3.07 1.75 30.45
C VAL A 249 -3.00 2.73 31.61
N THR A 250 -3.82 2.50 32.63
CA THR A 250 -3.79 3.25 33.88
C THR A 250 -3.33 2.37 35.05
N PRO A 251 -2.70 2.94 36.09
CA PRO A 251 -2.36 2.19 37.29
C PRO A 251 -3.65 1.83 38.06
N PRO A 252 -3.69 0.67 38.74
CA PRO A 252 -4.78 0.36 39.65
C PRO A 252 -4.87 1.43 40.74
N LEU A 253 -6.09 1.89 41.04
CA LEU A 253 -6.34 2.82 42.13
C LEU A 253 -5.94 2.14 43.46
N SER A 254 -5.12 2.81 44.27
CA SER A 254 -4.67 2.30 45.57
C SER A 254 -4.92 3.34 46.67
N GLY A 255 -5.72 2.95 47.68
CA GLY A 255 -6.01 3.72 48.91
C GLY A 255 -7.49 4.06 49.12
N ASP A 256 -7.87 4.41 50.36
CA ASP A 256 -9.07 5.21 50.64
C ASP A 256 -8.81 6.61 50.10
N VAL A 257 -9.07 6.80 48.81
CA VAL A 257 -8.79 8.07 48.15
C VAL A 257 -10.12 8.77 47.92
N ALA A 258 -10.35 9.84 48.67
CA ALA A 258 -11.19 10.93 48.20
C ALA A 258 -10.48 11.55 46.99
N THR A 259 -10.63 10.95 45.81
CA THR A 259 -10.15 11.53 44.56
C THR A 259 -11.12 12.62 44.16
N SER A 260 -10.84 13.86 44.57
CA SER A 260 -11.29 15.00 43.76
C SER A 260 -10.47 14.97 42.48
N GLY A 261 -11.00 14.30 41.46
CA GLY A 261 -10.51 14.48 40.10
C GLY A 261 -10.73 15.93 39.69
N ALA A 262 -9.75 16.54 39.01
CA ALA A 262 -9.97 17.79 38.31
C ALA A 262 -11.18 17.60 37.34
N PRO A 263 -12.02 18.63 37.12
CA PRO A 263 -13.14 18.51 36.21
C PRO A 263 -12.66 17.98 34.86
N VAL A 264 -13.24 16.87 34.42
CA VAL A 264 -12.97 16.29 33.10
C VAL A 264 -13.79 17.11 32.11
N SER A 265 -13.14 18.03 31.40
CA SER A 265 -13.73 18.80 30.32
C SER A 265 -13.37 18.16 28.98
N VAL A 266 -14.36 17.66 28.25
CA VAL A 266 -14.19 17.24 26.85
C VAL A 266 -14.56 18.44 25.98
N TYR A 267 -13.58 19.01 25.28
CA TYR A 267 -13.78 20.10 24.33
C TYR A 267 -13.78 19.52 22.90
N MET A 268 -14.89 19.71 22.17
CA MET A 268 -14.98 19.36 20.75
C MET A 268 -14.96 20.64 19.93
N GLU A 269 -13.89 20.87 19.18
CA GLU A 269 -13.76 22.01 18.28
C GLU A 269 -14.16 21.58 16.86
N SER A 270 -15.18 22.22 16.28
CA SER A 270 -15.61 21.96 14.90
C SER A 270 -14.63 22.59 13.92
N SER A 271 -13.67 21.79 13.45
CA SER A 271 -12.70 22.22 12.44
C SER A 271 -13.26 22.01 11.03
N THR A 272 -14.22 22.84 10.59
CA THR A 272 -14.43 23.29 9.19
C THR A 272 -15.87 23.78 8.95
N VAL A 273 -16.00 24.79 8.07
CA VAL A 273 -17.24 25.50 7.76
C VAL A 273 -18.21 24.70 6.87
N ASP A 274 -17.88 23.47 6.43
CA ASP A 274 -18.64 22.81 5.35
C ASP A 274 -18.68 21.27 5.36
N ALA A 275 -18.49 20.63 6.52
CA ALA A 275 -18.62 19.17 6.62
C ALA A 275 -19.55 18.75 7.77
N ALA A 276 -20.54 17.92 7.45
CA ALA A 276 -21.33 17.18 8.43
C ALA A 276 -20.38 16.35 9.30
N THR A 277 -20.08 16.86 10.50
CA THR A 277 -19.20 16.20 11.45
C THR A 277 -20.04 15.23 12.26
N ILE A 278 -19.99 13.95 11.93
CA ILE A 278 -20.55 12.89 12.78
C ILE A 278 -19.50 12.65 13.87
N SER A 279 -19.66 13.25 15.05
CA SER A 279 -18.84 12.89 16.20
C SER A 279 -19.25 11.49 16.67
N ALA A 280 -18.26 10.65 17.00
CA ALA A 280 -18.54 9.41 17.72
C ALA A 280 -19.22 9.74 19.08
N PRO A 281 -20.08 8.86 19.62
CA PRO A 281 -20.64 9.04 20.95
C PRO A 281 -19.52 9.13 21.99
N VAL A 282 -19.54 10.19 22.80
CA VAL A 282 -18.61 10.37 23.92
C VAL A 282 -19.27 9.75 25.16
N SER A 283 -18.69 8.66 25.66
CA SER A 283 -19.10 8.04 26.92
C SER A 283 -18.03 8.32 27.98
N ALA A 284 -18.40 9.04 29.03
CA ALA A 284 -17.61 9.11 30.26
C ALA A 284 -18.17 8.08 31.24
N TYR A 285 -17.38 7.05 31.56
CA TYR A 285 -17.72 6.05 32.56
C TYR A 285 -16.95 6.38 33.85
N MET A 286 -17.65 6.46 34.96
CA MET A 286 -17.05 6.62 36.29
C MET A 286 -17.47 5.41 37.11
N GLU A 287 -16.52 4.50 37.33
CA GLU A 287 -16.70 3.37 38.22
C GLU A 287 -16.43 3.84 39.65
N LEU A 288 -17.41 3.71 40.54
CA LEU A 288 -17.27 4.09 41.95
C LEU A 288 -16.65 2.92 42.72
N ALA A 289 -15.73 3.23 43.63
CA ALA A 289 -15.06 2.20 44.41
C ALA A 289 -16.05 1.56 45.40
N LEU A 290 -16.11 0.24 45.42
CA LEU A 290 -16.80 -0.52 46.47
C LEU A 290 -16.08 -0.33 47.81
N SER A 291 -16.50 0.65 48.61
CA SER A 291 -16.04 0.78 50.00
C SER A 291 -17.20 0.99 50.97
N VAL A 292 -17.05 0.44 52.18
CA VAL A 292 -18.10 0.31 53.20
C VAL A 292 -18.36 1.63 53.95
N ASP A 293 -17.51 2.65 53.79
CA ASP A 293 -17.58 3.93 54.53
C ASP A 293 -17.28 5.18 53.67
N ALA A 294 -17.59 5.16 52.36
CA ALA A 294 -17.33 6.29 51.48
C ALA A 294 -18.36 7.44 51.63
N VAL A 295 -17.88 8.63 52.03
CA VAL A 295 -18.55 9.90 51.70
C VAL A 295 -18.03 10.35 50.33
N GLU A 296 -18.78 10.05 49.27
CA GLU A 296 -18.39 10.37 47.90
C GLU A 296 -19.05 11.66 47.40
N SER A 297 -18.21 12.63 47.03
CA SER A 297 -18.58 13.77 46.19
C SER A 297 -17.96 13.56 44.81
N GLY A 298 -18.78 13.21 43.83
CA GLY A 298 -18.32 13.16 42.43
C GLY A 298 -18.19 14.59 41.87
N PRO A 299 -17.11 14.92 41.14
CA PRO A 299 -17.01 16.21 40.46
C PRO A 299 -18.12 16.34 39.40
N PRO A 300 -18.62 17.55 39.10
CA PRO A 300 -19.57 17.76 38.02
C PRO A 300 -18.94 17.32 36.70
N VAL A 301 -19.63 16.45 35.95
CA VAL A 301 -19.29 16.10 34.58
C VAL A 301 -20.01 17.10 33.67
N SER A 302 -19.24 17.86 32.88
CA SER A 302 -19.78 18.82 31.92
C SER A 302 -19.30 18.45 30.52
N VAL A 303 -20.24 18.20 29.62
CA VAL A 303 -19.96 17.94 28.21
C VAL A 303 -20.41 19.16 27.42
N TYR A 304 -19.48 19.78 26.70
CA TYR A 304 -19.73 20.97 25.89
C TYR A 304 -19.70 20.59 24.40
N LYS A 305 -20.69 21.05 23.65
CA LYS A 305 -20.76 20.94 22.18
C LYS A 305 -21.04 22.32 21.62
N GLU A 306 -20.14 22.85 20.78
CA GLU A 306 -20.38 24.11 20.07
C GLU A 306 -21.34 23.88 18.89
N GLU A 307 -22.24 24.84 18.65
CA GLU A 307 -23.07 24.83 17.44
C GLU A 307 -22.20 25.10 16.20
N PRO A 308 -22.48 24.43 15.07
CA PRO A 308 -21.80 24.75 13.81
C PRO A 308 -22.10 26.19 13.39
N LEU A 309 -21.08 26.93 12.94
CA LEU A 309 -21.16 28.33 12.47
C LEU A 309 -22.02 28.54 11.19
N SER A 310 -22.76 27.52 10.75
CA SER A 310 -23.48 27.45 9.48
C SER A 310 -24.98 27.30 9.73
N MET A 311 -25.76 28.23 9.19
CA MET A 311 -27.22 28.30 9.32
C MET A 311 -27.97 27.18 8.55
N ASP A 312 -27.24 26.37 7.78
CA ASP A 312 -27.76 25.24 6.99
C ASP A 312 -27.34 23.86 7.55
N ALA A 313 -26.69 23.81 8.72
CA ALA A 313 -26.26 22.56 9.33
C ALA A 313 -27.44 21.83 10.00
N VAL A 314 -27.82 20.65 9.48
CA VAL A 314 -28.73 19.74 10.17
C VAL A 314 -27.97 19.04 11.30
N GLU A 315 -28.35 19.34 12.55
CA GLU A 315 -27.81 18.67 13.72
C GLU A 315 -28.38 17.24 13.84
N SER A 316 -27.52 16.24 13.64
CA SER A 316 -27.84 14.83 13.92
C SER A 316 -26.63 14.20 14.59
N GLY A 317 -26.53 14.36 15.92
CA GLY A 317 -25.57 13.66 16.76
C GLY A 317 -26.31 12.81 17.80
N PRO A 318 -25.82 11.60 18.15
CA PRO A 318 -26.42 10.80 19.21
C PRO A 318 -26.39 11.55 20.55
N PRO A 319 -27.34 11.29 21.47
CA PRO A 319 -27.41 11.95 22.76
C PRO A 319 -26.13 11.73 23.58
N VAL A 320 -25.63 12.80 24.21
CA VAL A 320 -24.60 12.71 25.24
C VAL A 320 -25.22 11.97 26.43
N SER A 321 -24.64 10.82 26.79
CA SER A 321 -25.12 10.00 27.92
C SER A 321 -24.05 10.01 29.00
N VAL A 322 -24.36 10.59 30.15
CA VAL A 322 -23.53 10.49 31.37
C VAL A 322 -24.16 9.43 32.25
N TYR A 323 -23.46 8.31 32.42
CA TYR A 323 -23.92 7.22 33.29
C TYR A 323 -23.14 7.28 34.60
N LYS A 324 -23.87 7.30 35.71
CA LYS A 324 -23.32 7.18 37.07
C LYS A 324 -23.93 5.92 37.68
N GLU A 325 -23.11 4.92 37.97
CA GLU A 325 -23.55 3.79 38.79
C GLU A 325 -23.68 4.25 40.25
N GLU A 326 -24.77 3.89 40.92
CA GLU A 326 -24.90 4.08 42.36
C GLU A 326 -24.26 2.90 43.10
N PRO A 327 -23.55 3.15 44.23
CA PRO A 327 -22.97 2.07 45.00
C PRO A 327 -24.06 1.15 45.58
N LEU A 328 -23.84 -0.16 45.55
CA LEU A 328 -24.77 -1.20 46.04
C LEU A 328 -24.89 -1.27 47.58
N SER A 329 -24.32 -0.33 48.34
CA SER A 329 -24.35 -0.36 49.81
C SER A 329 -25.49 0.50 50.38
N MET A 330 -26.19 -0.05 51.37
CA MET A 330 -27.41 0.54 51.95
C MET A 330 -27.11 1.71 52.92
N ASP A 331 -25.84 2.02 53.18
CA ASP A 331 -25.36 3.07 54.09
C ASP A 331 -24.60 4.22 53.38
N ALA A 332 -24.53 4.22 52.04
CA ALA A 332 -23.90 5.31 51.29
C ALA A 332 -24.84 6.53 51.18
N THR A 333 -24.41 7.69 51.65
CA THR A 333 -25.11 8.97 51.36
C THR A 333 -24.51 9.58 50.09
N THR A 334 -25.25 9.51 48.98
CA THR A 334 -24.85 10.14 47.71
C THR A 334 -25.19 11.63 47.71
N ILE A 335 -24.17 12.50 47.62
CA ILE A 335 -24.36 13.91 47.24
C ILE A 335 -23.72 14.11 45.87
N SER A 336 -24.53 14.10 44.81
CA SER A 336 -24.08 14.50 43.47
C SER A 336 -24.44 15.96 43.20
N ALA A 337 -23.48 16.74 42.72
CA ALA A 337 -23.79 17.96 41.97
C ALA A 337 -24.58 17.59 40.69
N PRO A 338 -25.45 18.47 40.18
CA PRO A 338 -26.23 18.19 38.97
C PRO A 338 -25.31 17.91 37.78
N VAL A 339 -25.65 16.88 37.00
CA VAL A 339 -25.10 16.69 35.65
C VAL A 339 -25.76 17.74 34.75
N SER A 340 -24.98 18.67 34.20
CA SER A 340 -25.47 19.66 33.24
C SER A 340 -24.97 19.31 31.85
N ALA A 341 -25.90 19.13 30.91
CA ALA A 341 -25.64 19.22 29.49
C ALA A 341 -26.28 20.53 29.02
N GLU A 342 -25.48 21.50 28.64
CA GLU A 342 -25.96 22.80 28.15
C GLU A 342 -25.56 22.94 26.69
N ILE A 343 -26.55 23.09 25.82
CA ILE A 343 -26.37 23.55 24.44
C ILE A 343 -26.55 25.07 24.53
N SER A 344 -25.46 25.82 24.36
CA SER A 344 -25.51 27.28 24.47
C SER A 344 -25.69 27.88 23.08
N PRO A 345 -26.76 28.67 22.84
CA PRO A 345 -26.89 29.44 21.62
C PRO A 345 -25.97 30.68 21.71
N GLN A 346 -25.11 30.88 20.70
CA GLN A 346 -24.51 32.19 20.41
C GLN A 346 -25.26 32.82 19.25
#